data_AF-A0A948SZW8-F1
#
_entry.id   AF-A0A948SZW8-F1
#
_cell.length_a   1.000
_cell.length_b   1.000
_cell.length_c   1.000
_cell.angle_alpha   90.00
_cell.angle_beta   90.00
_cell.angle_gamma   90.00
#
_symmetry.space_group_name_H-M   'P 1'
#
loop_
_entity.id
_entity.type
_entity.pdbx_description
1 polymer ?
#
loop_
_entity_poly.entity_id
_entity_poly.type
_entity_poly.pdbx_seq_one_letter_code
_entity_poly.pdbx_strand_id
1 'polypeptide(L)'
;MNSWHRRKAADEPLNFKSASSRASQRGITAFEFVFCAFLAGVLMAVQITVYQGIERSLRSSMEAAVVSSIRTGINLYFLDPARGGGKNYPASLDGADRGSCGKTLRCFEEVLRAERGLWQWSKLAEDSYRSPASRTNVWRYDGRGGRFEKIRL
;
A
#
# COMPACT_ATOMS: atom_id res chain seq x y z
N MET A 1 3.41 86.66 -15.53
CA MET A 1 2.70 85.96 -16.61
C MET A 1 1.78 84.94 -15.97
N ASN A 2 0.47 85.12 -16.18
CA ASN A 2 -0.60 84.14 -16.46
C ASN A 2 -0.40 82.71 -15.92
N SER A 3 -1.35 82.01 -15.32
CA SER A 3 -2.80 82.16 -15.17
C SER A 3 -3.32 80.82 -14.60
N TRP A 4 -4.63 80.78 -14.29
CA TRP A 4 -5.50 79.59 -14.19
C TRP A 4 -5.96 79.14 -12.79
N HIS A 5 -7.11 79.70 -12.42
CA HIS A 5 -8.30 79.03 -11.88
C HIS A 5 -8.35 77.50 -11.86
N ARG A 6 -8.81 76.92 -10.73
CA ARG A 6 -10.07 76.14 -10.54
C ARG A 6 -9.98 75.36 -9.20
N ARG A 7 -10.68 75.79 -8.14
CA ARG A 7 -11.98 75.30 -7.63
C ARG A 7 -12.16 73.78 -7.49
N LYS A 8 -12.40 73.38 -6.23
CA LYS A 8 -13.34 72.34 -5.70
C LYS A 8 -13.02 70.88 -6.07
N ALA A 9 -13.26 69.85 -5.26
CA ALA A 9 -14.06 69.65 -4.06
C ALA A 9 -13.37 68.51 -3.28
N ALA A 10 -13.21 68.62 -1.96
CA ALA A 10 -13.85 67.70 -1.01
C ALA A 10 -13.76 66.22 -1.45
N ASP A 11 -12.59 65.63 -1.23
CA ASP A 11 -12.40 64.19 -1.32
C ASP A 11 -13.13 63.55 -0.12
N GLU A 12 -14.42 63.26 -0.29
CA GLU A 12 -15.13 62.37 0.62
C GLU A 12 -14.36 61.04 0.66
N PRO A 13 -13.98 60.52 1.84
CA PRO A 13 -13.44 59.18 1.90
C PRO A 13 -14.54 58.23 1.42
N LEU A 14 -14.26 57.51 0.33
CA LEU A 14 -15.07 56.39 -0.14
C LEU A 14 -15.23 55.43 1.03
N ASN A 15 -16.36 55.58 1.73
CA ASN A 15 -16.76 54.72 2.82
C ASN A 15 -17.17 53.39 2.18
N PHE A 16 -16.17 52.55 1.92
CA PHE A 16 -16.37 51.16 1.56
C PHE A 16 -16.99 50.51 2.79
N LYS A 17 -18.31 50.64 2.90
CA LYS A 17 -19.14 49.78 3.74
C LYS A 17 -18.84 48.37 3.25
N SER A 18 -17.86 47.74 3.89
CA SER A 18 -17.67 46.30 3.88
C SER A 18 -19.05 45.75 4.20
N ALA A 19 -19.72 45.22 3.19
CA ALA A 19 -20.87 44.37 3.38
C ALA A 19 -20.32 43.17 4.13
N SER A 20 -20.30 43.26 5.47
CA SER A 20 -20.10 42.11 6.30
C SER A 20 -21.24 41.19 5.93
N SER A 21 -20.98 40.18 5.11
CA SER A 21 -21.81 39.00 5.07
C SER A 21 -21.73 38.46 6.50
N ARG A 22 -22.70 38.85 7.32
CA ARG A 22 -22.97 38.13 8.55
C ARG A 22 -23.38 36.75 8.04
N ALA A 23 -22.42 35.84 7.93
CA ALA A 23 -22.69 34.43 7.89
C ALA A 23 -23.55 34.20 9.12
N SER A 24 -24.87 34.05 8.93
CA SER A 24 -25.76 33.81 10.04
C SER A 24 -25.28 32.48 10.61
N GLN A 25 -24.69 32.52 11.81
CA GLN A 25 -24.46 31.33 12.61
C GLN A 25 -25.85 30.82 13.02
N ARG A 26 -26.56 30.21 12.07
CA ARG A 26 -27.70 29.36 12.36
C ARG A 26 -27.08 28.13 13.02
N GLY A 27 -27.26 28.03 14.33
CA GLY A 27 -26.87 26.84 15.07
C GLY A 27 -27.48 25.62 14.38
N ILE A 28 -26.65 24.59 14.16
CA ILE A 28 -27.10 23.32 13.59
C ILE A 28 -28.28 22.83 14.42
N THR A 29 -29.41 22.58 13.76
CA THR A 29 -30.59 22.05 14.45
C THR A 29 -30.29 20.62 14.92
N ALA A 30 -30.81 20.23 16.08
CA ALA A 30 -30.58 18.89 16.63
C ALA A 30 -31.02 17.78 15.65
N PHE A 31 -32.07 18.03 14.87
CA PHE A 31 -32.53 17.14 13.82
C PHE A 31 -31.50 16.96 12.69
N GLU A 32 -30.89 18.05 12.23
CA GLU A 32 -29.88 18.01 11.17
C GLU A 32 -28.62 17.25 11.61
N PHE A 33 -28.22 17.39 12.87
CA PHE A 33 -27.14 16.58 13.44
C PHE A 33 -27.48 15.09 13.46
N VAL A 34 -28.69 14.72 13.92
CA VAL A 34 -29.14 13.32 13.96
C VAL A 34 -29.24 12.72 12.54
N PHE A 35 -29.74 13.49 11.58
CA PHE A 35 -29.84 13.04 10.18
C PHE A 35 -28.47 12.83 9.54
N CYS A 36 -27.51 13.75 9.75
CA CYS A 36 -26.13 13.58 9.30
C CYS A 36 -25.43 12.39 9.97
N ALA A 37 -25.62 12.18 11.27
CA ALA A 37 -25.05 11.04 11.99
C ALA A 37 -25.63 9.71 11.50
N PHE A 38 -26.94 9.68 11.20
CA PHE A 38 -27.59 8.51 10.61
C PHE A 38 -27.03 8.16 9.23
N LEU A 39 -26.93 9.16 8.34
CA LEU A 39 -26.34 8.96 7.01
C LEU A 39 -24.87 8.51 7.09
N ALA A 40 -24.08 9.09 7.99
CA ALA A 40 -22.70 8.67 8.23
C ALA A 40 -22.62 7.21 8.70
N GLY A 41 -23.52 6.77 9.58
CA GLY A 41 -23.58 5.38 10.05
C GLY A 41 -23.86 4.38 8.93
N VAL A 42 -24.81 4.69 8.04
CA VAL A 42 -25.14 3.82 6.89
C VAL A 42 -23.96 3.74 5.91
N LEU A 43 -23.34 4.87 5.59
CA LEU A 43 -22.16 4.91 4.72
C LEU A 43 -20.99 4.12 5.31
N MET A 44 -20.74 4.24 6.61
CA MET A 44 -19.70 3.47 7.31
C MET A 44 -19.97 1.96 7.23
N ALA A 45 -21.21 1.52 7.42
CA ALA A 45 -21.57 0.10 7.38
C ALA A 45 -21.27 -0.53 5.99
N VAL A 46 -21.59 0.18 4.91
CA VAL A 46 -21.32 -0.29 3.54
C VAL A 46 -19.81 -0.37 3.28
N GLN A 47 -19.06 0.66 3.68
CA GLN A 47 -17.61 0.73 3.45
C GLN A 47 -16.84 -0.41 4.12
N ILE A 48 -17.27 -0.86 5.31
CA ILE A 48 -16.62 -1.98 6.02
C ILE A 48 -16.63 -3.26 5.18
N THR A 49 -17.75 -3.59 4.55
CA THR A 49 -17.88 -4.83 3.76
C THR A 49 -16.99 -4.80 2.52
N VAL A 50 -16.93 -3.66 1.83
CA VAL A 50 -16.09 -3.46 0.63
C VAL A 50 -14.61 -3.54 1.01
N TYR A 51 -14.21 -2.87 2.09
CA TYR A 51 -12.81 -2.85 2.54
C TYR A 51 -12.29 -4.25 2.90
N GLN A 52 -13.09 -5.03 3.63
CA GLN A 52 -12.73 -6.41 4.00
C GLN A 52 -12.61 -7.33 2.78
N GLY A 53 -13.43 -7.13 1.74
CA GLY A 53 -13.31 -7.86 0.48
C GLY A 53 -12.03 -7.53 -0.29
N ILE A 54 -11.69 -6.24 -0.36
CA ILE A 54 -10.48 -5.75 -1.02
C ILE A 54 -9.23 -6.32 -0.34
N GLU A 55 -9.14 -6.30 1.00
CA GLU A 55 -7.97 -6.83 1.70
C GLU A 55 -7.68 -8.30 1.36
N ARG A 56 -8.72 -9.15 1.31
CA ARG A 56 -8.54 -10.57 0.98
C ARG A 56 -8.08 -10.76 -0.47
N SER A 57 -8.65 -10.01 -1.40
CA SER A 57 -8.28 -10.04 -2.81
C SER A 57 -6.84 -9.56 -3.03
N LEU A 58 -6.47 -8.46 -2.37
CA LEU A 58 -5.11 -7.91 -2.40
C LEU A 58 -4.09 -8.91 -1.85
N ARG A 59 -4.37 -9.55 -0.72
CA ARG A 59 -3.48 -10.56 -0.13
C ARG A 59 -3.23 -11.72 -1.08
N SER A 60 -4.29 -12.25 -1.71
CA SER A 60 -4.15 -13.35 -2.67
C SER A 60 -3.38 -12.93 -3.93
N SER A 61 -3.64 -11.72 -4.44
CA SER A 61 -2.98 -11.20 -5.64
C SER A 61 -1.49 -10.94 -5.40
N MET A 62 -1.15 -10.43 -4.22
CA MET A 62 0.24 -10.20 -3.80
C MET A 62 0.98 -11.51 -3.56
N GLU A 63 0.34 -12.52 -2.95
CA GLU A 63 0.93 -13.87 -2.85
C GLU A 63 1.29 -14.41 -4.23
N ALA A 64 0.37 -14.31 -5.20
CA ALA A 64 0.62 -14.75 -6.57
C ALA A 64 1.77 -13.98 -7.24
N ALA A 65 1.83 -12.65 -7.05
CA ALA A 65 2.90 -11.81 -7.59
C ALA A 65 4.27 -12.20 -7.02
N VAL A 66 4.37 -12.37 -5.70
CA VAL A 66 5.60 -12.79 -5.02
C VAL A 66 6.02 -14.17 -5.48
N VAL A 67 5.11 -15.14 -5.52
CA VAL A 67 5.39 -16.51 -6.00
C VAL A 67 5.88 -16.51 -7.45
N SER A 68 5.24 -15.73 -8.33
CA SER A 68 5.64 -15.61 -9.73
C SER A 68 7.05 -15.05 -9.87
N SER A 69 7.36 -14.01 -9.10
CA SER A 69 8.69 -13.41 -9.12
C SER A 69 9.74 -14.32 -8.48
N ILE A 70 9.38 -15.13 -7.46
CA ILE A 70 10.27 -16.17 -6.92
C ILE A 70 10.62 -17.20 -7.98
N ARG A 71 9.62 -17.73 -8.68
CA ARG A 71 9.81 -18.69 -9.77
C ARG A 71 10.65 -18.11 -10.91
N THR A 72 10.40 -16.84 -11.24
CA THR A 72 11.19 -16.12 -12.23
C THR A 72 12.65 -16.02 -11.81
N GLY A 73 12.93 -15.62 -10.57
CA GLY A 73 14.31 -15.51 -10.09
C GLY A 73 15.01 -16.87 -9.99
N ILE A 74 14.32 -17.96 -9.63
CA ILE A 74 14.85 -19.33 -9.70
C ILE A 74 15.24 -19.70 -11.13
N ASN A 75 14.38 -19.39 -12.10
CA ASN A 75 14.65 -19.67 -13.52
C ASN A 75 15.80 -18.82 -14.07
N LEU A 76 15.86 -17.54 -13.68
CA LEU A 76 16.97 -16.66 -14.04
C LEU A 76 18.29 -17.15 -13.44
N TYR A 77 18.28 -17.60 -12.18
CA TYR A 77 19.43 -18.22 -11.53
C TYR A 77 19.95 -19.42 -12.33
N PHE A 78 19.05 -20.29 -12.78
CA PHE A 78 19.37 -21.48 -13.56
C PHE A 78 19.94 -21.16 -14.95
N LEU A 79 19.49 -20.06 -15.56
CA LEU A 79 19.90 -19.63 -16.90
C LEU A 79 21.13 -18.72 -16.90
N ASP A 80 21.58 -18.22 -15.75
CA ASP A 80 22.65 -17.24 -15.65
C ASP A 80 23.99 -17.79 -16.19
N PRO A 81 24.48 -17.28 -17.34
CA PRO A 81 25.70 -17.76 -17.96
C PRO A 81 26.96 -17.36 -17.18
N ALA A 82 26.89 -16.37 -16.28
CA ALA A 82 28.01 -15.93 -15.46
C ALA A 82 28.47 -16.98 -14.45
N ARG A 83 27.67 -18.05 -14.23
CA ARG A 83 27.98 -19.16 -13.32
C ARG A 83 28.76 -20.32 -13.95
N GLY A 84 29.32 -20.13 -15.14
CA GLY A 84 30.31 -21.06 -15.68
C GLY A 84 29.72 -22.40 -16.17
N GLY A 85 28.49 -22.39 -16.68
CA GLY A 85 27.91 -23.52 -17.43
C GLY A 85 27.20 -24.60 -16.61
N GLY A 86 27.19 -24.50 -15.28
CA GLY A 86 26.38 -25.38 -14.42
C GLY A 86 24.91 -24.98 -14.42
N LYS A 87 24.08 -25.66 -15.22
CA LYS A 87 22.61 -25.54 -15.17
C LYS A 87 22.06 -26.17 -13.89
N ASN A 88 22.24 -25.49 -12.77
CA ASN A 88 21.77 -25.93 -11.47
C ASN A 88 20.85 -24.88 -10.86
N TYR A 89 19.82 -25.34 -10.19
CA TYR A 89 18.96 -24.49 -9.38
C TYR A 89 19.69 -24.06 -8.10
N PRO A 90 19.25 -22.96 -7.46
CA PRO A 90 19.80 -22.56 -6.17
C PRO A 90 19.66 -23.68 -5.14
N ALA A 91 20.68 -23.90 -4.30
CA ALA A 91 20.57 -24.82 -3.18
C ALA A 91 19.54 -24.34 -2.15
N SER A 92 19.43 -23.03 -1.97
CA SER A 92 18.52 -22.33 -1.05
C SER A 92 18.03 -21.02 -1.68
N LEU A 93 16.82 -20.58 -1.35
CA LEU A 93 16.30 -19.28 -1.83
C LEU A 93 16.81 -18.07 -1.02
N ASP A 94 17.21 -18.30 0.23
CA ASP A 94 17.77 -17.28 1.10
C ASP A 94 18.57 -17.90 2.25
N GLY A 95 19.47 -17.10 2.82
CA GLY A 95 20.22 -17.42 4.04
C GLY A 95 19.57 -16.90 5.33
N ALA A 96 18.27 -16.60 5.33
CA ALA A 96 17.61 -16.08 6.52
C ALA A 96 17.37 -17.19 7.56
N ASP A 97 17.41 -16.83 8.84
CA ASP A 97 16.94 -17.68 9.93
C ASP A 97 15.42 -17.82 9.93
N ARG A 98 14.90 -18.79 10.71
CA ARG A 98 13.46 -18.97 10.92
C ARG A 98 12.85 -17.72 11.56
N GLY A 99 11.70 -17.30 11.04
CA GLY A 99 11.01 -16.12 11.55
C GLY A 99 10.33 -15.31 10.45
N SER A 100 9.71 -14.20 10.85
CA SER A 100 9.05 -13.29 9.91
C SER A 100 10.05 -12.47 9.11
N CYS A 101 9.85 -12.46 7.80
CA CYS A 101 10.68 -11.73 6.86
C CYS A 101 10.39 -10.23 7.00
N GLY A 102 11.37 -9.45 7.44
CA GLY A 102 11.27 -8.02 7.67
C GLY A 102 12.52 -7.25 7.23
N LYS A 103 12.74 -6.07 7.80
CA LYS A 103 13.92 -5.25 7.49
C LYS A 103 15.22 -5.90 7.97
N THR A 104 15.15 -6.61 9.10
CA THR A 104 16.27 -7.27 9.78
C THR A 104 16.46 -8.71 9.29
N LEU A 105 15.38 -9.49 9.18
CA LEU A 105 15.37 -10.85 8.65
C LEU A 105 14.93 -10.82 7.19
N ARG A 106 15.87 -10.88 6.24
CA ARG A 106 15.54 -10.64 4.84
C ARG A 106 15.46 -11.95 4.06
N CYS A 107 14.25 -12.43 3.85
CA CYS A 107 14.00 -13.56 2.96
C CYS A 107 13.97 -13.09 1.50
N PHE A 108 14.39 -13.95 0.57
CA PHE A 108 14.30 -13.75 -0.88
C PHE A 108 15.08 -12.56 -1.49
N GLU A 109 16.11 -11.99 -0.85
CA GLU A 109 16.78 -10.76 -1.36
C GLU A 109 17.39 -10.88 -2.76
N GLU A 110 17.99 -12.02 -3.10
CA GLU A 110 18.59 -12.21 -4.43
C GLU A 110 17.53 -12.38 -5.51
N VAL A 111 16.42 -13.03 -5.15
CA VAL A 111 15.34 -13.43 -6.05
C VAL A 111 14.32 -12.28 -6.22
N LEU A 112 14.17 -11.44 -5.19
CA LEU A 112 13.28 -10.29 -5.12
C LEU A 112 14.08 -9.06 -4.67
N ARG A 113 14.49 -8.23 -5.63
CA ARG A 113 15.04 -6.91 -5.33
C ARG A 113 13.96 -5.88 -4.91
N ALA A 114 12.66 -6.20 -4.99
CA ALA A 114 11.58 -5.23 -4.86
C ALA A 114 10.62 -5.46 -3.67
N GLU A 115 10.29 -4.33 -3.04
CA GLU A 115 9.31 -4.00 -1.99
C GLU A 115 9.28 -4.83 -0.70
N ARG A 116 10.16 -4.41 0.21
CA ARG A 116 10.17 -4.81 1.61
C ARG A 116 8.95 -4.28 2.36
N GLY A 117 8.22 -5.18 3.02
CA GLY A 117 7.62 -4.85 4.31
C GLY A 117 6.10 -4.67 4.38
N LEU A 118 5.33 -4.77 3.30
CA LEU A 118 3.87 -4.64 3.39
C LEU A 118 3.15 -5.95 3.75
N TRP A 119 3.70 -7.11 3.37
CA TRP A 119 3.11 -8.43 3.66
C TRP A 119 4.22 -9.45 3.88
N GLN A 120 4.54 -9.69 5.15
CA GLN A 120 5.73 -10.44 5.54
C GLN A 120 5.48 -11.94 5.46
N TRP A 121 6.15 -12.57 4.49
CA TRP A 121 6.37 -14.01 4.51
C TRP A 121 7.09 -14.41 5.80
N SER A 122 7.04 -15.68 6.18
CA SER A 122 7.83 -16.18 7.32
C SER A 122 8.52 -17.46 6.94
N LYS A 123 9.81 -17.57 7.23
CA LYS A 123 10.56 -18.81 7.03
C LYS A 123 10.25 -19.77 8.18
N LEU A 124 9.76 -20.96 7.84
CA LEU A 124 9.38 -22.01 8.80
C LEU A 124 10.52 -23.01 8.98
N ALA A 125 11.14 -23.40 7.87
CA ALA A 125 12.33 -24.23 7.82
C ALA A 125 13.22 -23.78 6.65
N GLU A 126 14.31 -24.51 6.42
CA GLU A 126 15.29 -24.19 5.37
C GLU A 126 14.64 -24.04 3.98
N ASP A 127 13.67 -24.90 3.67
CA ASP A 127 13.01 -25.00 2.38
C ASP A 127 11.52 -24.60 2.42
N SER A 128 11.02 -24.09 3.56
CA SER A 128 9.58 -23.85 3.73
C SER A 128 9.23 -22.48 4.27
N TYR A 129 8.16 -21.92 3.72
CA TYR A 129 7.77 -20.54 3.91
C TYR A 129 6.25 -20.42 4.11
N ARG A 130 5.84 -19.60 5.06
CA ARG A 130 4.44 -19.24 5.28
C ARG A 130 4.11 -17.96 4.53
N SER A 131 3.05 -18.02 3.73
CA SER A 131 2.53 -16.85 3.03
C SER A 131 1.79 -15.90 3.99
N PRO A 132 1.88 -14.58 3.78
CA PRO A 132 1.10 -13.60 4.55
C PRO A 132 -0.39 -13.62 4.19
N ALA A 133 -0.77 -14.19 3.04
CA ALA A 133 -2.15 -14.17 2.58
C ALA A 133 -3.05 -15.11 3.38
N SER A 134 -2.51 -16.24 3.82
CA SER A 134 -3.18 -17.16 4.72
C SER A 134 -2.20 -17.76 5.69
N ARG A 135 -2.57 -17.76 6.98
CA ARG A 135 -1.80 -18.45 8.02
C ARG A 135 -1.69 -19.95 7.79
N THR A 136 -2.43 -20.56 6.88
CA THR A 136 -2.33 -21.99 6.56
C THR A 136 -1.57 -22.28 5.27
N ASN A 137 -1.34 -21.28 4.41
CA ASN A 137 -0.63 -21.49 3.16
C ASN A 137 0.86 -21.63 3.44
N VAL A 138 1.37 -22.85 3.29
CA VAL A 138 2.81 -23.15 3.33
C VAL A 138 3.30 -23.44 1.92
N TRP A 139 4.44 -22.88 1.60
CA TRP A 139 5.15 -23.06 0.35
C TRP A 139 6.46 -23.78 0.61
N ARG A 140 6.83 -24.68 -0.27
CA ARG A 140 8.09 -25.42 -0.21
C ARG A 140 8.91 -25.17 -1.46
N TYR A 141 10.20 -24.99 -1.26
CA TYR A 141 11.21 -24.95 -2.30
C TYR A 141 11.89 -26.31 -2.46
N ASP A 142 12.04 -26.76 -3.69
CA ASP A 142 12.84 -27.93 -4.05
C ASP A 142 14.05 -27.49 -4.87
N GLY A 143 15.22 -27.42 -4.22
CA GLY A 143 16.48 -27.03 -4.85
C GLY A 143 17.00 -28.02 -5.90
N ARG A 144 16.48 -29.25 -5.96
CA ARG A 144 16.85 -30.21 -7.01
C ARG A 144 16.08 -29.96 -8.31
N GLY A 145 14.80 -29.59 -8.17
CA GLY A 145 13.88 -29.38 -9.29
C GLY A 145 13.59 -27.91 -9.61
N GLY A 146 14.09 -26.95 -8.83
CA GLY A 146 13.79 -25.53 -8.99
C GLY A 146 12.31 -25.18 -8.73
N ARG A 147 11.57 -26.04 -8.03
CA ARG A 147 10.14 -25.85 -7.84
C ARG A 147 9.87 -25.07 -6.58
N PHE A 148 9.01 -24.05 -6.69
CA PHE A 148 8.43 -23.35 -5.55
C PHE A 148 6.90 -23.51 -5.59
N GLU A 149 6.38 -24.36 -4.71
CA GLU A 149 5.00 -24.81 -4.76
C GLU A 149 4.32 -24.81 -3.40
N LYS A 150 3.00 -24.64 -3.42
CA LYS A 150 2.18 -24.68 -2.23
C LYS A 150 2.02 -26.13 -1.78
N ILE A 151 2.34 -26.42 -0.53
CA ILE A 151 2.08 -27.73 0.08
C ILE A 151 0.72 -27.69 0.80
N ARG A 152 -0.07 -28.75 0.63
CA ARG A 152 -1.20 -29.02 1.52
C ARG A 152 -0.65 -29.75 2.73
N LEU A 153 -0.91 -29.20 3.91
CA LEU A 153 -0.76 -29.92 5.17
C LEU A 153 -1.97 -30.82 5.39
#